data_AF-A0A2U3K6F3-F1
#
_entry.id   AF-A0A2U3K6F3-F1
#
_cell.length_a   1.000
_cell.length_b   1.000
_cell.length_c   1.000
_cell.angle_alpha   90.00
_cell.angle_beta   90.00
_cell.angle_gamma   90.00
#
_symmetry.space_group_name_H-M   'P 1'
#
loop_
_entity.id
_entity.type
_entity.pdbx_description
1 polymer ?
#
loop_
_entity_poly.entity_id
_entity_poly.type
_entity_poly.pdbx_seq_one_letter_code
_entity_poly.pdbx_strand_id
1 'polypeptide(L)'
;MADNADSKTPSPRIDPARLRSLLTALDEQDSLLADLLKSKVHPEVSMPQCGAIRAIFNDIDSYVPGLVRPFEFYGDPTGVRAQLRAARARLQAKIEELMPFISDVQTKDNVMSSAVSEASDKRRVFVVFGRNTAARDAMFTFLRGIDLEPIEWEQAVAMTGQRSPYIAGRA
;
A
#
# COMPACT_ATOMS: atom_id res chain seq x y z
N MET A 1 10.20 45.32 -16.23
CA MET A 1 11.04 44.11 -16.26
C MET A 1 11.11 43.59 -14.84
N ALA A 2 10.11 42.83 -14.44
CA ALA A 2 10.07 42.10 -13.18
C ALA A 2 9.12 40.92 -13.43
N ASP A 3 9.72 39.82 -13.87
CA ASP A 3 9.05 38.53 -14.06
C ASP A 3 8.53 38.07 -12.71
N ASN A 4 7.21 37.97 -12.60
CA ASN A 4 6.52 37.42 -11.45
C ASN A 4 6.64 35.89 -11.56
N ALA A 5 7.67 35.33 -10.94
CA ALA A 5 7.88 33.89 -10.85
C ALA A 5 6.78 33.30 -9.96
N ASP A 6 5.71 32.85 -10.60
CA ASP A 6 4.67 32.00 -10.07
C ASP A 6 5.31 30.67 -9.63
N SER A 7 5.89 30.65 -8.42
CA SER A 7 6.43 29.45 -7.79
C SER A 7 5.27 28.59 -7.31
N LYS A 8 4.51 28.06 -8.26
CA LYS A 8 3.57 26.97 -8.02
C LYS A 8 4.40 25.71 -7.86
N THR A 9 4.92 25.49 -6.66
CA THR A 9 5.45 24.21 -6.21
C THR A 9 4.46 23.13 -6.67
N PRO A 10 4.88 22.11 -7.43
CA PRO A 10 3.95 21.07 -7.83
C PRO A 10 3.50 20.36 -6.55
N SER A 11 2.25 20.59 -6.16
CA SER A 11 1.60 19.84 -5.08
C SER A 11 1.89 18.36 -5.32
N PRO A 12 2.36 17.59 -4.33
CA PRO A 12 2.56 16.17 -4.50
C PRO A 12 1.23 15.60 -4.99
N ARG A 13 1.22 15.03 -6.20
CA ARG A 13 0.02 14.36 -6.71
C ARG A 13 -0.25 13.22 -5.73
N ILE A 14 -1.34 13.33 -4.99
CA ILE A 14 -1.74 12.30 -4.04
C ILE A 14 -2.14 11.08 -4.87
N ASP A 15 -1.32 10.03 -4.84
CA ASP A 15 -1.55 8.81 -5.60
C ASP A 15 -2.56 7.92 -4.86
N PRO A 16 -3.72 7.64 -5.46
CA PRO A 16 -4.77 6.85 -4.81
C PRO A 16 -4.34 5.40 -4.55
N ALA A 17 -3.40 4.86 -5.34
CA ALA A 17 -2.84 3.53 -5.13
C ALA A 17 -2.06 3.43 -3.81
N ARG A 18 -1.30 4.47 -3.43
CA ARG A 18 -0.58 4.52 -2.15
C ARG A 18 -1.55 4.59 -0.98
N LEU A 19 -2.61 5.40 -1.09
CA LEU A 19 -3.66 5.48 -0.07
C LEU A 19 -4.37 4.14 0.14
N ARG A 20 -4.65 3.40 -0.94
CA ARG A 20 -5.23 2.04 -0.86
C ARG A 20 -4.30 1.04 -0.17
N SER A 21 -3.00 1.09 -0.47
CA SER A 21 -2.02 0.22 0.22
C SER A 21 -1.95 0.51 1.72
N LEU A 22 -1.99 1.79 2.12
CA LEU A 22 -2.04 2.19 3.53
C LEU A 22 -3.35 1.75 4.21
N LEU A 23 -4.47 1.79 3.49
CA LEU A 23 -5.76 1.27 3.97
C LEU A 23 -5.68 -0.23 4.28
N THR A 24 -5.10 -1.03 3.37
CA THR A 24 -4.88 -2.46 3.59
C THR A 24 -4.03 -2.73 4.83
N ALA A 25 -2.94 -1.97 5.01
CA ALA A 25 -2.08 -2.12 6.18
C ALA A 25 -2.83 -1.84 7.50
N LEU A 26 -3.70 -0.83 7.54
CA LEU A 26 -4.54 -0.56 8.72
C LEU A 26 -5.54 -1.69 9.00
N ASP A 27 -6.15 -2.27 7.95
CA ASP A 27 -7.11 -3.37 8.07
C ASP A 27 -6.45 -4.66 8.58
N GLU A 28 -5.22 -4.95 8.14
CA GLU A 28 -4.41 -6.04 8.66
C GLU A 28 -4.12 -5.85 10.16
N GLN A 29 -3.71 -4.65 10.58
CA GLN A 29 -3.45 -4.38 12.00
C GLN A 29 -4.72 -4.45 12.86
N ASP A 30 -5.88 -3.98 12.39
CA ASP A 30 -7.14 -4.11 13.13
C ASP A 30 -7.55 -5.58 13.28
N SER A 31 -7.31 -6.40 12.26
CA SER A 31 -7.60 -7.83 12.28
C SER A 31 -6.73 -8.57 13.31
N LEU A 32 -5.42 -8.29 13.33
CA LEU A 32 -4.49 -8.87 14.32
C LEU A 32 -4.88 -8.49 15.75
N LEU A 33 -5.28 -7.24 15.99
CA LEU A 33 -5.74 -6.80 17.30
C LEU A 33 -7.10 -7.42 17.67
N ALA A 34 -7.98 -7.66 16.69
CA ALA A 34 -9.24 -8.37 16.92
C ALA A 34 -8.99 -9.81 17.40
N ASP A 35 -8.01 -10.50 16.84
CA ASP A 35 -7.68 -11.87 17.23
C ASP A 35 -6.93 -11.93 18.56
N LEU A 36 -6.12 -10.91 18.88
CA LEU A 36 -5.51 -10.75 20.20
C LEU A 36 -6.56 -10.64 21.31
N LEU A 37 -7.60 -9.83 21.08
CA LEU A 37 -8.72 -9.67 22.03
C LEU A 37 -9.50 -10.98 22.26
N LYS A 38 -9.59 -11.85 21.25
CA LYS A 38 -10.27 -13.15 21.37
C LYS A 38 -9.42 -14.19 22.12
N SER A 39 -8.10 -14.09 22.04
CA SER A 39 -7.18 -15.16 22.47
C SER A 39 -6.62 -15.01 23.89
N LYS A 40 -6.70 -13.82 24.52
CA LYS A 40 -6.10 -13.57 25.85
C LYS A 40 -7.10 -12.98 26.84
N VAL A 41 -6.97 -13.38 28.12
CA VAL A 41 -7.77 -12.88 29.25
C VAL A 41 -7.40 -11.42 29.62
N HIS A 42 -6.13 -11.05 29.45
CA HIS A 42 -5.62 -9.67 29.57
C HIS A 42 -4.84 -9.32 28.30
N PRO A 43 -5.52 -8.79 27.27
CA PRO A 43 -4.90 -8.48 25.99
C PRO A 43 -4.12 -7.17 26.09
N GLU A 44 -2.83 -7.22 25.76
CA GLU A 44 -1.94 -6.06 25.70
C GLU A 44 -1.26 -5.99 24.33
N VAL A 45 -1.19 -4.78 23.77
CA VAL A 45 -0.50 -4.56 22.49
C VAL A 45 1.01 -4.55 22.75
N SER A 46 1.74 -5.38 22.01
CA SER A 46 3.19 -5.46 22.16
C SER A 46 3.88 -4.17 21.67
N MET A 47 5.01 -3.79 22.30
CA MET A 47 5.79 -2.60 21.89
C MET A 47 6.21 -2.60 20.41
N PRO A 48 6.64 -3.73 19.81
CA PRO A 48 6.92 -3.78 18.37
C PRO A 48 5.68 -3.49 17.52
N GLN A 49 4.51 -4.00 17.91
CA GLN A 49 3.25 -3.76 17.20
C GLN A 49 2.80 -2.30 17.33
N CYS A 50 2.97 -1.68 18.51
CA CYS A 50 2.76 -0.24 18.68
C CYS A 50 3.67 0.60 17.79
N GLY A 51 4.94 0.21 17.64
CA GLY A 51 5.89 0.87 16.75
C GLY A 51 5.44 0.78 15.29
N ALA A 52 4.99 -0.40 14.84
CA ALA A 52 4.48 -0.60 13.47
C ALA A 52 3.23 0.26 13.20
N ILE A 53 2.26 0.27 14.11
CA ILE A 53 1.05 1.09 13.96
C ILE A 53 1.42 2.58 13.91
N ARG A 54 2.30 3.05 14.79
CA ARG A 54 2.77 4.43 14.78
C ARG A 54 3.45 4.81 13.46
N ALA A 55 4.26 3.91 12.89
CA ALA A 55 4.89 4.14 11.60
C ALA A 55 3.86 4.34 10.48
N ILE A 56 2.79 3.52 10.44
CA ILE A 56 1.71 3.68 9.45
C ILE A 56 1.03 5.05 9.58
N PHE A 57 0.74 5.51 10.80
CA PHE A 57 0.13 6.82 11.03
C PHE A 57 1.06 7.97 10.59
N ASN A 58 2.34 7.88 10.89
CA ASN A 58 3.33 8.86 10.46
C ASN A 58 3.47 8.89 8.93
N ASP A 59 3.42 7.73 8.28
CA ASP A 59 3.44 7.62 6.81
C ASP A 59 2.20 8.28 6.20
N ILE A 60 1.01 8.09 6.79
CA ILE A 60 -0.22 8.74 6.34
C ILE A 60 -0.11 10.26 6.50
N ASP A 61 0.34 10.75 7.64
CA ASP A 61 0.48 12.20 7.90
C ASP A 61 1.57 12.83 7.02
N SER A 62 2.65 12.11 6.73
CA SER A 62 3.69 12.57 5.80
C SER A 62 3.16 12.66 4.36
N TYR A 63 2.24 11.76 3.98
CA TYR A 63 1.69 11.69 2.63
C TYR A 63 0.51 12.64 2.41
N VAL A 64 -0.38 12.75 3.41
CA VAL A 64 -1.51 13.68 3.44
C VAL A 64 -1.57 14.33 4.83
N PRO A 65 -0.88 15.46 5.04
CA PRO A 65 -0.80 16.12 6.35
C PRO A 65 -2.16 16.48 6.90
N GLY A 66 -2.39 16.16 8.18
CA GLY A 66 -3.63 16.46 8.89
C GLY A 66 -4.82 15.56 8.53
N LEU A 67 -4.63 14.55 7.66
CA LEU A 67 -5.70 13.62 7.32
C LEU A 67 -6.08 12.73 8.52
N VAL A 68 -5.12 12.34 9.33
CA VAL A 68 -5.34 11.47 10.50
C VAL A 68 -4.73 12.14 11.72
N ARG A 69 -5.33 11.94 12.89
CA ARG A 69 -4.73 12.41 14.14
C ARG A 69 -3.47 11.59 14.45
N PRO A 70 -2.44 12.18 15.09
CA PRO A 70 -1.29 11.43 15.54
C PRO A 70 -1.70 10.22 16.39
N PHE A 71 -0.98 9.12 16.22
CA PHE A 71 -1.26 7.90 16.98
C PHE A 71 -0.88 8.06 18.45
N GLU A 72 -1.84 7.85 19.34
CA GLU A 72 -1.65 7.91 20.79
C GLU A 72 -1.83 6.52 21.39
N PHE A 73 -0.86 6.05 22.19
CA PHE A 73 -0.97 4.73 22.81
C PHE A 73 -1.22 4.86 24.31
N TYR A 74 -2.33 4.28 24.76
CA TYR A 74 -2.74 4.27 26.17
C TYR A 74 -2.72 2.87 26.80
N GLY A 75 -2.07 1.88 26.17
CA GLY A 75 -1.97 0.51 26.71
C GLY A 75 -3.09 -0.44 26.27
N ASP A 76 -4.27 0.07 25.97
CA ASP A 76 -5.46 -0.75 25.68
C ASP A 76 -5.63 -1.06 24.17
N PRO A 77 -5.74 -2.33 23.77
CA PRO A 77 -6.01 -2.73 22.39
C PRO A 77 -7.35 -2.19 21.86
N THR A 78 -8.36 -1.99 22.69
CA THR A 78 -9.67 -1.45 22.23
C THR A 78 -9.53 -0.02 21.74
N GLY A 79 -8.82 0.82 22.51
CA GLY A 79 -8.50 2.19 22.13
C GLY A 79 -7.63 2.29 20.87
N VAL A 80 -6.67 1.37 20.70
CA VAL A 80 -5.85 1.30 19.48
C VAL A 80 -6.71 0.95 18.26
N ARG A 81 -7.61 -0.03 18.38
CA ARG A 81 -8.55 -0.39 17.31
C ARG A 81 -9.49 0.74 16.94
N ALA A 82 -9.98 1.50 17.92
CA ALA A 82 -10.79 2.68 17.67
C ALA A 82 -10.03 3.72 16.82
N GLN A 83 -8.75 3.94 17.11
CA GLN A 83 -7.89 4.83 16.31
C GLN A 83 -7.67 4.31 14.88
N LEU A 84 -7.41 3.01 14.71
CA LEU A 84 -7.27 2.38 13.39
C LEU A 84 -8.53 2.57 12.53
N ARG A 85 -9.71 2.32 13.10
CA ARG A 85 -11.00 2.51 12.41
C ARG A 85 -11.25 3.97 12.04
N ALA A 86 -10.88 4.90 12.92
CA ALA A 86 -10.99 6.32 12.64
C ALA A 86 -10.01 6.78 11.54
N ALA A 87 -8.80 6.24 11.49
CA ALA A 87 -7.84 6.50 10.42
C ALA A 87 -8.35 5.96 9.08
N ARG A 88 -8.84 4.71 9.09
CA ARG A 88 -9.45 4.05 7.93
C ARG A 88 -10.59 4.85 7.33
N ALA A 89 -11.53 5.30 8.16
CA ALA A 89 -12.68 6.10 7.71
C ALA A 89 -12.24 7.40 7.00
N ARG A 90 -11.19 8.06 7.50
CA ARG A 90 -10.66 9.28 6.89
C ARG A 90 -9.93 9.00 5.57
N LEU A 91 -9.13 7.94 5.51
CA LEU A 91 -8.49 7.50 4.26
C LEU A 91 -9.54 7.13 3.19
N GLN A 92 -10.59 6.41 3.57
CA GLN A 92 -11.65 6.02 2.67
C GLN A 92 -12.38 7.26 2.10
N ALA A 93 -12.74 8.21 2.96
CA ALA A 93 -13.32 9.48 2.53
C ALA A 93 -12.38 10.27 1.59
N LYS A 94 -11.07 10.27 1.87
CA LYS A 94 -10.08 10.94 1.02
C LYS A 94 -9.92 10.27 -0.35
N ILE A 95 -9.96 8.94 -0.39
CA ILE A 95 -9.93 8.18 -1.65
C ILE A 95 -11.18 8.48 -2.47
N GLU A 96 -12.35 8.56 -1.84
CA GLU A 96 -13.62 8.90 -2.49
C GLU A 96 -13.61 10.35 -3.03
N GLU A 97 -13.09 11.31 -2.26
CA GLU A 97 -12.87 12.70 -2.69
C GLU A 97 -11.98 12.79 -3.93
N LEU A 98 -10.91 11.98 -3.99
CA LEU A 98 -9.96 11.96 -5.09
C LEU A 98 -10.45 11.15 -6.31
N MET A 99 -11.58 10.46 -6.21
CA MET A 99 -12.14 9.63 -7.27
C MET A 99 -13.57 10.04 -7.69
N PRO A 100 -13.77 11.21 -8.34
CA PRO A 100 -14.94 11.37 -9.20
C PRO A 100 -14.77 10.72 -10.58
N PHE A 101 -13.56 10.26 -10.96
CA PHE A 101 -13.25 9.84 -12.35
C PHE A 101 -12.86 8.36 -12.54
N ILE A 102 -12.91 7.50 -11.51
CA ILE A 102 -12.58 6.06 -11.62
C ILE A 102 -13.84 5.19 -11.45
N SER A 103 -15.04 5.72 -11.68
CA SER A 103 -16.25 4.90 -11.83
C SER A 103 -16.37 4.29 -13.23
N ASP A 104 -15.65 4.81 -14.25
CA ASP A 104 -15.72 4.28 -15.63
C ASP A 104 -14.61 3.26 -15.95
N VAL A 105 -13.59 3.12 -15.10
CA VAL A 105 -12.51 2.13 -15.30
C VAL A 105 -12.88 0.77 -14.69
N GLN A 106 -13.65 0.73 -13.60
CA GLN A 106 -13.98 -0.53 -12.91
C GLN A 106 -15.20 -1.27 -13.49
N THR A 107 -15.94 -0.68 -14.43
CA THR A 107 -17.03 -1.39 -15.15
C THR A 107 -16.65 -1.76 -16.58
N LYS A 108 -15.66 -1.09 -17.18
CA LYS A 108 -15.24 -1.37 -18.57
C LYS A 108 -14.26 -2.54 -18.70
N ASP A 109 -13.57 -2.91 -17.62
CA ASP A 109 -12.71 -4.09 -17.60
C ASP A 109 -13.48 -5.38 -17.26
N ASN A 110 -14.65 -5.31 -16.63
CA ASN A 110 -15.44 -6.50 -16.28
C ASN A 110 -16.29 -7.05 -17.44
N VAL A 111 -16.53 -6.27 -18.50
CA VAL A 111 -17.23 -6.75 -19.71
C VAL A 111 -16.23 -7.17 -20.81
N MET A 112 -14.99 -6.67 -20.79
CA MET A 112 -13.92 -7.13 -21.68
C MET A 112 -13.07 -8.28 -21.11
N SER A 113 -13.05 -8.51 -19.79
CA SER A 113 -12.29 -9.60 -19.16
C SER A 113 -12.81 -11.02 -19.46
N SER A 114 -14.02 -11.18 -20.02
CA SER A 114 -14.49 -12.50 -20.44
C SER A 114 -14.05 -12.90 -21.85
N ALA A 115 -13.49 -11.97 -22.65
CA ALA A 115 -13.01 -12.25 -24.00
C ALA A 115 -11.47 -12.23 -24.12
N VAL A 116 -10.75 -11.69 -23.14
CA VAL A 116 -9.27 -11.69 -23.08
C VAL A 116 -8.74 -12.55 -21.92
N SER A 117 -9.52 -13.55 -21.50
CA SER A 117 -9.12 -14.51 -20.47
C SER A 117 -8.33 -15.72 -21.02
N GLU A 118 -7.95 -15.73 -22.30
CA GLU A 118 -7.15 -16.80 -22.88
C GLU A 118 -5.65 -16.48 -23.03
N ALA A 119 -5.20 -15.23 -22.78
CA ALA A 119 -3.80 -14.85 -23.09
C ALA A 119 -2.98 -14.24 -21.93
N SER A 120 -3.53 -14.13 -20.72
CA SER A 120 -2.77 -13.71 -19.54
C SER A 120 -2.62 -14.90 -18.60
N ASP A 121 -1.44 -15.53 -18.58
CA ASP A 121 -1.17 -16.66 -17.70
C ASP A 121 -1.24 -16.22 -16.24
N LYS A 122 -2.35 -16.54 -15.57
CA LYS A 122 -2.59 -16.25 -14.15
C LYS A 122 -1.54 -16.86 -13.21
N ARG A 123 -0.68 -17.74 -13.73
CA ARG A 123 0.43 -18.38 -13.02
C ARG A 123 1.65 -17.46 -12.89
N ARG A 124 1.78 -16.45 -13.75
CA ARG A 124 2.92 -15.54 -13.75
C ARG A 124 2.78 -14.49 -12.66
N VAL A 125 3.68 -14.54 -11.68
CA VAL A 125 3.68 -13.67 -10.50
C VAL A 125 5.01 -12.94 -10.38
N PHE A 126 4.99 -11.66 -10.01
CA PHE A 126 6.22 -10.86 -9.84
C PHE A 126 6.53 -10.69 -8.35
N VAL A 127 7.74 -11.05 -7.94
CA VAL A 127 8.14 -11.04 -6.53
C VAL A 127 9.01 -9.81 -6.25
N VAL A 128 8.50 -8.87 -5.45
CA VAL A 128 9.26 -7.71 -4.99
C VAL A 128 9.95 -8.05 -3.67
N PHE A 129 11.29 -8.06 -3.67
CA PHE A 129 12.10 -8.29 -2.48
C PHE A 129 13.13 -7.16 -2.34
N GLY A 130 13.41 -6.78 -1.10
CA GLY A 130 14.43 -5.76 -0.79
C GLY A 130 15.85 -6.34 -0.81
N ARG A 131 16.66 -6.02 0.21
CA ARG A 131 18.06 -6.46 0.30
C ARG A 131 18.23 -7.92 0.79
N ASN A 132 17.14 -8.60 1.13
CA ASN A 132 17.17 -9.95 1.67
C ASN A 132 17.01 -10.99 0.55
N THR A 133 18.14 -11.45 0.03
CA THR A 133 18.20 -12.45 -1.05
C THR A 133 17.82 -13.86 -0.58
N ALA A 134 18.06 -14.20 0.68
CA ALA A 134 17.62 -15.49 1.23
C ALA A 134 16.09 -15.62 1.26
N ALA A 135 15.39 -14.52 1.59
CA ALA A 135 13.92 -14.48 1.56
C ALA A 135 13.37 -14.53 0.13
N ARG A 136 14.06 -13.92 -0.84
CA ARG A 136 13.75 -14.08 -2.27
C ARG A 136 13.79 -15.56 -2.66
N ASP A 137 14.90 -16.23 -2.41
CA ASP A 137 15.11 -17.60 -2.90
C ASP A 137 14.11 -18.59 -2.28
N ALA A 138 13.77 -18.38 -1.00
CA ALA A 138 12.73 -19.13 -0.32
C ALA A 138 11.34 -18.90 -0.95
N MET A 139 11.00 -17.65 -1.28
CA MET A 139 9.73 -17.31 -1.92
C MET A 139 9.62 -17.90 -3.33
N PHE A 140 10.69 -17.84 -4.13
CA PHE A 140 10.72 -18.43 -5.47
C PHE A 140 10.52 -19.95 -5.42
N THR A 141 11.18 -20.61 -4.47
CA THR A 141 11.02 -22.05 -4.24
C THR A 141 9.59 -22.40 -3.85
N PHE A 142 9.00 -21.63 -2.93
CA PHE A 142 7.62 -21.82 -2.48
C PHE A 142 6.61 -21.65 -3.62
N LEU A 143 6.72 -20.56 -4.40
CA LEU A 143 5.80 -20.27 -5.50
C LEU A 143 5.87 -21.32 -6.61
N ARG A 144 7.08 -21.78 -6.97
CA ARG A 144 7.27 -22.90 -7.91
C ARG A 144 6.68 -24.21 -7.36
N GLY A 145 6.71 -24.41 -6.05
CA GLY A 145 6.11 -25.57 -5.39
C GLY A 145 4.58 -25.62 -5.47
N ILE A 146 3.92 -24.49 -5.71
CA ILE A 146 2.45 -24.39 -5.87
C ILE A 146 2.03 -24.12 -7.33
N ASP A 147 2.88 -24.48 -8.30
CA ASP A 147 2.63 -24.32 -9.75
C ASP A 147 2.45 -22.86 -10.19
N LEU A 148 3.09 -21.92 -9.48
CA LEU A 148 3.23 -20.53 -9.93
C LEU A 148 4.60 -20.29 -10.56
N GLU A 149 4.62 -19.36 -11.51
CA GLU A 149 5.79 -18.97 -12.29
C GLU A 149 6.28 -17.59 -11.83
N PRO A 150 7.19 -17.53 -10.84
CA PRO A 150 7.75 -16.26 -10.41
C PRO A 150 8.67 -15.67 -11.49
N ILE A 151 8.35 -14.47 -11.97
CA ILE A 151 9.15 -13.70 -12.93
C ILE A 151 10.32 -13.06 -12.19
N GLU A 152 11.54 -13.30 -12.69
CA GLU A 152 12.75 -12.68 -12.14
C GLU A 152 12.89 -11.21 -12.58
N TRP A 153 13.58 -10.39 -11.77
CA TRP A 153 13.78 -8.97 -12.05
C TRP A 153 14.34 -8.72 -13.45
N GLU A 154 15.34 -9.49 -13.88
CA GLU A 154 15.93 -9.37 -15.21
C GLU A 154 14.94 -9.71 -16.33
N GLN A 155 14.03 -10.65 -16.08
CA GLN A 155 12.96 -11.01 -17.02
C GLN A 155 11.87 -9.92 -17.06
N ALA A 156 11.49 -9.37 -15.91
CA ALA A 156 10.55 -8.26 -15.84
C ALA A 156 11.10 -7.02 -16.54
N VAL A 157 12.38 -6.70 -16.35
CA VAL A 157 13.06 -5.59 -17.05
C VAL A 157 13.10 -5.85 -18.56
N ALA A 158 13.45 -7.06 -19.00
CA ALA A 158 13.41 -7.44 -20.41
C ALA A 158 11.99 -7.36 -21.02
N MET A 159 10.96 -7.67 -20.23
CA MET A 159 9.55 -7.54 -20.64
C MET A 159 9.06 -6.09 -20.69
N THR A 160 9.67 -5.16 -19.92
CA THR A 160 9.18 -3.77 -19.83
C THR A 160 9.49 -2.90 -21.03
N GLY A 161 10.45 -3.23 -21.90
CA GLY A 161 10.61 -2.74 -23.29
C GLY A 161 10.64 -1.23 -23.60
N GLN A 162 10.24 -0.31 -22.71
CA GLN A 162 10.06 1.11 -23.00
C GLN A 162 10.32 2.01 -21.77
N ARG A 163 11.45 2.74 -21.91
CA ARG A 163 11.88 4.00 -21.29
C ARG A 163 12.15 4.02 -19.78
N SER A 164 13.45 4.01 -19.51
CA SER A 164 14.12 4.26 -18.23
C SER A 164 13.54 5.43 -17.43
N PRO A 165 13.53 5.36 -16.09
CA PRO A 165 13.27 6.50 -15.24
C PRO A 165 14.35 7.58 -15.48
N TYR A 166 13.93 8.83 -15.68
CA TYR A 166 14.82 9.98 -15.78
C TYR A 166 15.36 10.32 -14.38
N ILE A 167 16.58 9.87 -14.10
CA ILE A 167 17.38 10.36 -12.96
C ILE A 167 17.90 11.76 -13.35
N ALA A 168 17.17 12.80 -12.97
CA ALA A 168 17.70 14.15 -12.93
C ALA A 168 18.71 14.21 -11.77
N GLY A 169 19.97 13.98 -12.08
CA GLY A 169 21.06 14.26 -11.16
C GLY A 169 21.31 15.76 -10.99
N ARG A 170 22.01 16.06 -9.89
CA ARG A 170 22.75 17.30 -9.56
C ARG A 170 21.94 18.37 -8.81
N ALA A 171 22.46 19.02 -7.76
CA ALA A 171 23.85 19.35 -7.44
C ALA A 171 24.24 19.14 -5.97
#